data_AF-A0A3G1J0S9-F1
#
_entry.id   AF-A0A3G1J0S9-F1
#
_cell.length_a   1.000
_cell.length_b   1.000
_cell.length_c   1.000
_cell.angle_alpha   90.00
_cell.angle_beta   90.00
_cell.angle_gamma   90.00
#
_symmetry.space_group_name_H-M   'P 1'
#
loop_
_entity.id
_entity.type
_entity.pdbx_description
1 polymer ?
#
loop_
_entity_poly.entity_id
_entity_poly.type
_entity_poly.pdbx_seq_one_letter_code
_entity_poly.pdbx_strand_id
1 'polypeptide(L)' 'MNWLITAGGECSFEALEALVAGAGGALDPSRPAVPMGEGEVVVAATGPRDLPARLRGAPGVRGVHPNSELTLY' A
#
# COMPACT_ATOMS: atom_id res chain seq x y z
N MET A 1 -9.53 -7.77 -1.57
CA MET A 1 -8.35 -8.18 -2.36
C MET A 1 -7.10 -7.73 -1.62
N ASN A 2 -5.98 -8.44 -1.79
CA ASN A 2 -4.70 -8.07 -1.20
C ASN A 2 -3.91 -7.20 -2.18
N TRP A 3 -3.30 -6.14 -1.67
CA TRP A 3 -2.58 -5.12 -2.41
C TRP A 3 -1.22 -4.86 -1.77
N LEU A 4 -0.27 -4.41 -2.58
CA LEU A 4 1.01 -3.86 -2.16
C LEU A 4 1.00 -2.38 -2.54
N ILE A 5 1.25 -1.51 -1.57
CA ILE A 5 1.28 -0.06 -1.75
C ILE A 5 2.72 0.39 -1.56
N THR A 6 3.29 1.01 -2.58
CA THR A 6 4.58 1.67 -2.51
C THR A 6 4.36 3.12 -2.13
N ALA A 7 4.94 3.54 -1.00
CA ALA A 7 4.94 4.92 -0.54
C ALA A 7 6.36 5.49 -0.50
N GLY A 8 6.49 6.78 -0.79
CA GLY A 8 7.75 7.51 -0.60
C GLY A 8 8.02 7.79 0.87
N GLY A 9 9.30 7.95 1.24
CA GLY A 9 9.74 8.18 2.62
C GLY A 9 9.26 9.50 3.23
N GLU A 10 8.74 10.40 2.40
CA GLU A 10 8.04 11.61 2.84
C GLU A 10 6.63 11.33 3.42
N CYS A 11 6.06 10.13 3.19
CA CYS A 11 4.74 9.75 3.65
C CYS A 11 4.84 9.03 5.01
N SER A 12 4.26 9.61 6.06
CA SER A 12 4.18 8.92 7.34
C SER A 12 3.23 7.72 7.26
N PHE A 13 3.49 6.69 8.07
CA PHE A 13 2.65 5.50 8.12
C PHE A 13 1.19 5.83 8.49
N GLU A 14 0.98 6.78 9.42
CA GLU A 14 -0.34 7.26 9.83
C GLU A 14 -1.09 7.95 8.67
N ALA A 15 -0.39 8.78 7.88
CA ALA A 15 -0.98 9.41 6.70
C ALA A 15 -1.36 8.37 5.63
N LEU A 16 -0.49 7.37 5.43
CA LEU A 16 -0.78 6.27 4.51
C LEU A 16 -2.00 5.45 4.97
N GLU A 17 -2.09 5.13 6.26
CA GLU A 17 -3.22 4.42 6.84
C GLU A 17 -4.53 5.20 6.63
N ALA A 18 -4.54 6.50 6.89
CA ALA A 18 -5.70 7.36 6.68
C ALA A 18 -6.12 7.43 5.20
N LEU A 19 -5.16 7.51 4.27
CA LEU A 19 -5.43 7.50 2.82
C LEU A 19 -6.06 6.17 2.38
N VAL A 20 -5.50 5.06 2.84
CA VAL A 20 -5.99 3.71 2.51
C VAL A 20 -7.38 3.48 3.11
N ALA A 21 -7.59 3.89 4.36
CA ALA A 21 -8.90 3.86 5.01
C ALA A 21 -9.94 4.71 4.26
N GLY A 22 -9.57 5.94 3.87
CA GLY A 22 -10.42 6.83 3.09
C GLY A 22 -10.78 6.28 1.70
N ALA A 23 -9.90 5.47 1.10
CA ALA A 23 -10.16 4.77 -0.15
C ALA A 23 -10.99 3.48 0.02
N GLY A 24 -11.31 3.08 1.26
CA GLY A 24 -12.08 1.88 1.59
C GLY A 24 -11.23 0.62 1.78
N GLY A 25 -9.93 0.77 2.01
CA GLY A 25 -9.01 -0.32 2.36
C GLY A 25 -8.55 -0.26 3.82
N ALA A 26 -7.64 -1.15 4.19
CA ALA A 26 -6.91 -1.14 5.45
C ALA A 26 -5.49 -1.67 5.24
N LEU A 27 -4.49 -1.09 5.92
CA LEU A 27 -3.15 -1.67 5.94
C LEU A 27 -3.17 -3.01 6.70
N ASP A 28 -2.31 -3.95 6.31
CA ASP A 28 -2.18 -5.25 6.98
C ASP A 28 -1.12 -5.15 8.09
N PRO A 29 -1.50 -5.08 9.38
CA PRO A 29 -0.55 -4.94 10.48
C PRO A 29 0.30 -6.20 10.70
N SER A 30 -0.10 -7.35 10.15
CA SER A 30 0.65 -8.59 10.25
C SER A 30 1.85 -8.63 9.29
N ARG A 31 1.88 -7.75 8.29
CA ARG A 31 2.95 -7.64 7.31
C ARG A 31 3.72 -6.34 7.53
N PRO A 32 4.96 -6.41 8.07
CA PRO A 32 5.74 -5.22 8.30
C PRO A 32 6.03 -4.49 6.99
N ALA A 33 6.15 -3.17 7.06
CA ALA A 33 6.59 -2.36 5.93
C ALA A 33 7.99 -2.82 5.48
N VAL A 34 8.14 -3.07 4.19
CA VAL A 34 9.40 -3.48 3.58
C VAL A 34 10.08 -2.22 3.04
N PRO A 35 11.19 -1.77 3.64
CA PRO A 35 11.94 -0.65 3.09
C PRO A 35 12.54 -1.04 1.74
N MET A 36 12.38 -0.14 0.78
CA MET A 36 12.99 -0.20 -0.54
C MET A 36 14.18 0.77 -0.60
N GLY A 37 14.93 0.73 -1.70
CA GLY A 37 15.96 1.75 -1.97
C GLY A 37 15.33 3.15 -2.09
N GLU A 38 16.16 4.19 -1.97
CA GLU A 38 15.74 5.59 -2.22
C GLU A 38 14.67 6.14 -1.25
N GLY A 39 14.55 5.52 -0.07
CA GLY A 39 13.63 5.97 0.98
C GLY A 39 12.19 5.54 0.76
N GLU A 40 11.91 4.68 -0.22
CA GLU A 40 10.57 4.12 -0.43
C GLU A 40 10.27 3.00 0.56
N VAL A 41 8.99 2.75 0.81
CA VAL A 41 8.51 1.63 1.63
C VAL A 41 7.35 0.95 0.92
N VAL A 42 7.28 -0.37 1.02
CA VAL A 42 6.16 -1.18 0.53
C VAL A 42 5.38 -1.70 1.72
N VAL A 43 4.08 -1.44 1.73
CA VAL A 43 3.16 -1.88 2.79
C VAL A 43 2.06 -2.73 2.16
N ALA A 44 1.74 -3.84 2.81
CA ALA A 44 0.60 -4.64 2.39
C ALA A 44 -0.72 -4.00 2.86
N ALA A 45 -1.74 -4.11 2.03
CA ALA A 45 -3.06 -3.60 2.33
C ALA A 45 -4.14 -4.56 1.82
N THR A 46 -5.32 -4.46 2.40
CA THR A 46 -6.54 -5.10 1.92
C THR A 46 -7.52 -4.02 1.48
N GLY A 47 -8.31 -4.29 0.44
CA GLY A 47 -9.30 -3.33 -0.03
C GLY A 47 -10.08 -3.76 -1.26
N PRO A 48 -10.92 -2.87 -1.80
CA PRO A 48 -11.75 -3.13 -2.97
C PRO A 48 -10.92 -3.24 -4.25
N ARG A 49 -11.55 -3.72 -5.32
CA ARG A 49 -10.87 -3.93 -6.61
C ARG A 49 -10.38 -2.63 -7.27
N ASP A 50 -11.05 -1.53 -6.98
CA ASP A 50 -10.77 -0.19 -7.49
C ASP A 50 -9.84 0.62 -6.58
N LEU A 51 -9.27 0.02 -5.52
CA LEU A 51 -8.31 0.68 -4.61
C LEU A 51 -7.14 1.37 -5.36
N PRO A 52 -6.51 0.75 -6.38
CA PRO A 52 -5.45 1.43 -7.14
C PRO A 52 -5.91 2.71 -7.84
N ALA A 53 -7.16 2.73 -8.34
CA ALA A 53 -7.71 3.91 -9.01
C ALA A 53 -8.00 5.03 -8.01
N ARG A 54 -8.42 4.69 -6.78
CA ARG A 54 -8.73 5.64 -5.71
C ARG A 54 -7.49 6.28 -5.08
N LEU A 55 -6.40 5.52 -4.98
CA LEU A 55 -5.12 5.99 -4.44
C LEU A 55 -4.21 6.61 -5.50
N ARG A 56 -4.61 6.61 -6.78
CA ARG A 56 -3.83 7.18 -7.87
C ARG A 56 -3.67 8.68 -7.68
N GLY A 57 -2.43 9.14 -7.53
CA GLY A 57 -2.10 10.55 -7.32
C GLY A 57 -2.26 11.03 -5.88
N ALA A 58 -2.52 10.13 -4.93
CA ALA A 58 -2.48 10.46 -3.52
C ALA A 58 -1.06 10.91 -3.10
N PRO A 59 -0.92 11.94 -2.26
CA PRO A 59 0.39 12.42 -1.81
C PRO A 59 1.20 11.30 -1.16
N GLY A 60 2.43 11.08 -1.63
CA GLY A 60 3.33 10.07 -1.09
C GLY A 60 3.06 8.64 -1.56
N VAL A 61 1.98 8.35 -2.30
CA VAL A 61 1.76 7.03 -2.91
C VAL A 61 2.39 6.98 -4.30
N ARG A 62 3.37 6.09 -4.48
CA ARG A 62 4.08 5.88 -5.75
C ARG A 62 3.39 4.85 -6.64
N GLY A 63 2.81 3.81 -6.03
CA GLY A 63 2.18 2.72 -6.77
C GLY A 63 1.30 1.84 -5.91
N VAL A 64 0.32 1.20 -6.53
CA VAL A 64 -0.54 0.18 -5.91
C VAL A 64 -0.61 -1.02 -6.84
N HIS A 65 -0.17 -2.17 -6.37
CA HIS A 65 0.00 -3.39 -7.14
C HIS A 65 -0.79 -4.54 -6.51
N PRO A 66 -1.37 -5.46 -7.30
CA PRO A 66 -2.02 -6.64 -6.74
C PRO A 66 -0.97 -7.50 -6.00
N ASN A 67 -1.26 -7.86 -4.75
CA ASN A 67 -0.42 -8.80 -4.00
C ASN A 67 -0.69 -10.20 -4.54
N SER A 68 0.13 -10.62 -5.51
CA SER A 68 0.11 -11.97 -6.06
C SER A 68 1.01 -12.82 -5.19
N GLU A 69 0.46 -13.48 -4.18
CA GLU A 69 1.22 -14.51 -3.46
C GLU A 69 1.53 -15.64 -4.44
N LEU A 70 2.79 -15.77 -4.82
CA LEU A 70 3.27 -16.95 -5.53
C LEU A 70 3.24 -18.12 -4.55
N THR A 71 2.14 -18.88 -4.55
CA THR A 71 2.10 -20.18 -3.90
C THR A 71 2.97 -21.13 -4.73
N LEU A 72 4.20 -21.39 -4.27
CA LEU A 72 5.07 -22.43 -4.82
C LEU A 72 4.53 -23.78 -4.32
N TYR A 73 3.89 -24.54 -5.21
CA TYR A 73 3.47 -25.94 -4.97
C TYR A 73 4.62 -26.91 -5.20
#